data_AF-A0A8H5X893-F1
#
_entry.id   AF-A0A8H5X893-F1
#
_cell.length_a   1.000
_cell.length_b   1.000
_cell.length_c   1.000
_cell.angle_alpha   90.00
_cell.angle_beta   90.00
_cell.angle_gamma   90.00
#
_symmetry.space_group_name_H-M   'P 1'
#
loop_
_entity.id
_entity.type
_entity.pdbx_description
1 polymer ?
#
loop_
_entity_poly.entity_id
_entity_poly.type
_entity_poly.pdbx_seq_one_letter_code
_entity_poly.pdbx_strand_id
1 'polypeptide(L)'
;MPKNRPSKAKRDQAKTEERRVGRIEKETKENDRAKLVADDDTFDFAAKVDRLAEIRNWFCADTTVVDHYMSNELSTNEAVDILAKPIDEAYSTANAGTEYFRQERVARIQRKYHGTQKALELWGPEQDWSEPENEQDHSENAEMLLWNLWYSILHTAKKIHFTDEAQQEKLVDLVRAFKARPNPPDPVPMTIPLKRKLEKAPTPWYRRVSPPPDNEILSHYVTCASLWTIIAGKQVYARSRKRYKGRARWETARREFARRRFEAESQNEELSLEVRELAGRAAKTMNGIVWQKQEDE
;
A
#
# COMPACT_ATOMS: atom_id res chain seq x y z
N MET A 1 14.00 2.97 -51.40
CA MET A 1 14.37 2.81 -49.97
C MET A 1 15.15 4.04 -49.54
N PRO A 2 14.68 4.86 -48.58
CA PRO A 2 15.40 6.07 -48.20
C PRO A 2 16.71 5.70 -47.50
N LYS A 3 17.85 6.09 -48.09
CA LYS A 3 19.23 5.73 -47.71
C LYS A 3 19.73 6.36 -46.39
N ASN A 4 18.87 7.10 -45.67
CA ASN A 4 19.24 7.87 -44.48
C ASN A 4 18.53 7.47 -43.18
N ARG A 5 17.86 6.32 -43.13
CA ARG A 5 17.18 5.89 -41.90
C ARG A 5 18.19 5.31 -40.91
N PRO A 6 18.38 5.89 -39.71
CA PRO A 6 19.29 5.35 -38.71
C PRO A 6 18.89 3.92 -38.31
N SER A 7 19.89 3.09 -37.99
CA SER A 7 19.69 1.71 -37.59
C SER A 7 18.75 1.63 -36.38
N LYS A 8 18.02 0.51 -36.25
CA LYS A 8 17.09 0.30 -35.13
C LYS A 8 17.80 0.49 -33.77
N ALA A 9 19.01 -0.03 -33.62
CA ALA A 9 19.83 0.14 -32.42
C ALA A 9 20.12 1.61 -32.10
N LYS A 10 20.49 2.44 -33.09
CA LYS A 10 20.72 3.88 -32.89
C LYS A 10 19.45 4.62 -32.48
N ARG A 11 18.29 4.24 -33.04
CA ARG A 11 16.99 4.83 -32.67
C ARG A 11 16.56 4.44 -31.25
N ASP A 12 16.78 3.19 -30.86
CA ASP A 12 16.42 2.71 -29.51
C ASP A 12 17.35 3.30 -28.44
N GLN A 13 18.64 3.48 -28.76
CA GLN A 13 19.59 4.18 -27.89
C GLN A 13 19.22 5.66 -27.71
N ALA A 14 18.90 6.36 -28.81
CA ALA A 14 18.46 7.76 -28.74
C ALA A 14 17.18 7.92 -27.90
N LYS A 15 16.18 7.05 -28.09
CA LYS A 15 14.96 7.03 -27.26
C LYS A 15 15.24 6.74 -25.79
N THR A 16 16.21 5.89 -25.49
CA THR A 16 16.60 5.57 -24.11
C THR A 16 17.27 6.76 -23.44
N GLU A 17 18.15 7.45 -24.17
CA GLU A 17 18.82 8.65 -23.69
C GLU A 17 17.84 9.81 -23.49
N GLU A 18 16.93 10.04 -24.44
CA GLU A 18 15.85 11.03 -24.31
C GLU A 18 14.98 10.79 -23.08
N ARG A 19 14.59 9.53 -22.82
CA ARG A 19 13.85 9.14 -21.60
C ARG A 19 14.67 9.35 -20.32
N ARG A 20 15.99 9.16 -20.39
CA ARG A 20 16.90 9.37 -19.25
C ARG A 20 17.00 10.86 -18.93
N VAL A 21 17.27 11.69 -19.93
CA VAL A 21 17.35 13.16 -19.80
C VAL A 21 16.03 13.72 -19.29
N GLY A 22 14.90 13.36 -19.91
CA GLY A 22 13.59 13.82 -19.47
C GLY A 22 13.23 13.40 -18.04
N ARG A 23 13.71 12.23 -17.59
CA ARG A 23 13.55 11.80 -16.18
C ARG A 23 14.39 12.66 -15.24
N ILE A 24 15.67 12.89 -15.57
CA ILE A 24 16.56 13.72 -14.76
C ILE A 24 16.00 15.13 -14.64
N GLU A 25 15.58 15.75 -15.74
CA GLU A 25 14.97 17.09 -15.72
C GLU A 25 13.72 17.15 -14.85
N LYS A 26 12.86 16.12 -14.93
CA LYS A 26 11.67 16.02 -14.08
C LYS A 26 12.06 15.89 -12.60
N GLU A 27 12.99 15.00 -12.27
CA GLU A 27 13.46 14.79 -10.90
C GLU A 27 14.12 16.05 -10.33
N THR A 28 14.91 16.77 -11.12
CA THR A 28 15.51 18.06 -10.73
C THR A 28 14.43 19.09 -10.42
N LYS A 29 13.44 19.27 -11.31
CA LYS A 29 12.31 20.19 -11.08
C LYS A 29 11.51 19.83 -9.82
N GLU A 30 11.26 18.54 -9.59
CA GLU A 30 10.59 18.07 -8.37
C GLU A 30 11.44 18.31 -7.12
N ASN A 31 12.76 18.11 -7.20
CA ASN A 31 13.69 18.38 -6.09
C ASN A 31 13.74 19.87 -5.75
N ASP A 32 13.82 20.75 -6.76
CA ASP A 32 13.86 22.20 -6.56
C ASP A 32 12.57 22.69 -5.89
N ARG A 33 11.41 22.22 -6.36
CA ARG A 33 10.11 22.52 -5.74
C ARG A 33 10.02 22.01 -4.31
N ALA A 34 10.50 20.79 -4.05
CA ALA A 34 10.49 20.22 -2.71
C ALA A 34 11.41 21.00 -1.75
N LYS A 35 12.54 21.49 -2.25
CA LYS A 35 13.45 22.33 -1.47
C LYS A 35 12.79 23.66 -1.08
N LEU A 36 12.10 24.31 -2.02
CA LEU A 36 11.36 25.55 -1.73
C LEU A 36 10.34 25.36 -0.59
N VAL A 37 9.60 24.24 -0.58
CA VAL A 37 8.66 23.93 0.50
C VAL A 37 9.36 23.67 1.84
N ALA A 38 10.50 22.96 1.81
CA ALA A 38 11.25 22.66 3.03
C ALA A 38 11.81 23.92 3.68
N ASP A 39 12.34 24.84 2.86
CA ASP A 39 12.98 26.09 3.27
C ASP A 39 11.96 27.21 3.58
N ASP A 40 10.65 26.99 3.34
CA ASP A 40 9.60 27.98 3.60
C ASP A 40 9.11 27.90 5.04
N ASP A 41 9.45 28.91 5.86
CA ASP A 41 9.07 28.97 7.28
C ASP A 41 7.61 29.38 7.53
N THR A 42 6.84 29.70 6.49
CA THR A 42 5.42 30.04 6.64
C THR A 42 4.53 28.81 6.80
N PHE A 43 5.02 27.64 6.36
CA PHE A 43 4.32 26.37 6.54
C PHE A 43 4.68 25.72 7.87
N ASP A 44 3.67 25.24 8.60
CA ASP A 44 3.90 24.30 9.69
C ASP A 44 4.39 22.94 9.16
N PHE A 45 4.85 22.09 10.07
CA PHE A 45 5.42 20.79 9.73
C PHE A 45 4.44 19.90 8.93
N ALA A 46 3.17 19.87 9.32
CA ALA A 46 2.15 19.05 8.68
C ALA A 46 1.87 19.53 7.24
N ALA A 47 1.72 20.85 7.06
CA ALA A 47 1.54 21.48 5.76
C ALA A 47 2.75 21.27 4.84
N LYS A 48 3.98 21.28 5.38
CA LYS A 48 5.18 20.91 4.61
C LYS A 48 5.09 19.46 4.12
N VAL A 49 4.66 18.53 4.97
CA VAL A 49 4.50 17.11 4.61
C VAL A 49 3.45 16.94 3.50
N ASP A 50 2.32 17.64 3.57
CA ASP A 50 1.27 17.61 2.54
C ASP A 50 1.81 18.10 1.18
N ARG A 51 2.46 19.26 1.17
CA ARG A 51 3.05 19.83 -0.06
C ARG A 51 4.15 18.96 -0.65
N LEU A 52 4.98 18.35 0.19
CA LEU A 52 6.00 17.39 -0.28
C LEU A 52 5.36 16.13 -0.86
N ALA A 53 4.27 15.63 -0.27
CA ALA A 53 3.55 14.47 -0.78
C ALA A 53 2.95 14.75 -2.17
N GLU A 54 2.36 15.93 -2.38
CA GLU A 54 1.87 16.40 -3.68
C GLU A 54 2.98 16.46 -4.73
N ILE A 55 4.10 17.13 -4.43
CA ILE A 55 5.21 17.33 -5.37
C ILE A 55 5.81 16.01 -5.82
N ARG A 56 5.95 15.07 -4.87
CA ARG A 56 6.64 13.80 -5.10
C ARG A 56 5.71 12.66 -5.49
N ASN A 57 4.41 12.93 -5.56
CA ASN A 57 3.37 11.94 -5.73
C ASN A 57 3.57 10.75 -4.78
N TRP A 58 3.88 11.06 -3.52
CA TRP A 58 4.22 10.03 -2.54
C TRP A 58 2.98 9.22 -2.14
N PHE A 59 1.83 9.89 -2.05
CA PHE A 59 0.52 9.33 -1.70
C PHE A 59 -0.59 10.13 -2.40
N CYS A 60 -1.72 9.49 -2.63
CA CYS A 60 -2.89 10.09 -3.30
C CYS A 60 -4.20 9.62 -2.64
N ALA A 61 -4.13 9.23 -1.37
CA ALA A 61 -5.29 8.75 -0.63
C ALA A 61 -5.96 9.91 0.11
N ASP A 62 -7.28 9.87 0.16
CA ASP A 62 -8.07 10.83 0.92
C ASP A 62 -7.82 10.68 2.42
N THR A 63 -7.52 11.79 3.09
CA THR A 63 -7.26 11.84 4.53
C THR A 63 -8.36 12.53 5.33
N THR A 64 -9.40 13.05 4.66
CA THR A 64 -10.47 13.85 5.28
C THR A 64 -11.04 13.23 6.56
N VAL A 65 -11.49 11.97 6.50
CA VAL A 65 -12.10 11.29 7.65
C VAL A 65 -11.11 11.10 8.81
N VAL A 66 -9.85 10.78 8.48
CA VAL A 66 -8.79 10.64 9.49
C VAL A 66 -8.45 11.99 10.10
N ASP A 67 -8.41 13.05 9.30
CA ASP A 67 -8.13 14.41 9.77
C ASP A 67 -9.24 14.93 10.70
N HIS A 68 -10.51 14.72 10.35
CA HIS A 68 -11.65 15.03 11.22
C HIS A 68 -11.61 14.23 12.54
N TYR A 69 -11.19 12.96 12.48
CA TYR A 69 -10.95 12.20 13.70
C TYR A 69 -9.81 12.80 14.53
N MET A 70 -8.68 13.14 13.91
CA MET A 70 -7.51 13.71 14.58
C MET A 70 -7.83 15.07 15.21
N SER A 71 -8.69 15.90 14.60
CA SER A 71 -9.16 17.18 15.16
C SER A 71 -10.21 17.05 16.27
N ASN A 72 -10.66 15.83 16.60
CA ASN A 72 -11.77 15.53 17.53
C ASN A 72 -13.17 15.91 17.00
N GLU A 73 -13.32 16.13 15.70
CA GLU A 73 -14.63 16.36 15.08
C GLU A 73 -15.44 15.06 14.92
N LEU A 74 -14.75 13.91 14.86
CA LEU A 74 -15.37 12.59 14.86
C LEU A 74 -14.94 11.79 16.09
N SER A 75 -15.88 11.06 16.69
CA SER A 75 -15.54 10.02 17.66
C SER A 75 -14.86 8.84 16.97
N THR A 76 -14.17 8.00 17.74
CA THR A 76 -13.51 6.79 17.22
C THR A 76 -14.49 5.88 16.50
N ASN A 77 -15.68 5.66 17.06
CA ASN A 77 -16.68 4.78 16.44
C ASN A 77 -17.21 5.34 15.13
N GLU A 78 -17.52 6.64 15.07
CA GLU A 78 -17.99 7.29 13.84
C GLU A 78 -16.95 7.25 12.74
N ALA A 79 -15.69 7.59 13.06
CA ALA A 79 -14.60 7.54 12.10
C ALA A 79 -14.41 6.12 11.56
N VAL A 80 -14.44 5.12 12.44
CA VAL A 80 -14.33 3.71 12.07
C VAL A 80 -15.47 3.27 11.15
N ASP A 81 -16.71 3.63 11.48
CA ASP A 81 -17.87 3.25 10.68
C ASP A 81 -17.85 3.89 9.29
N ILE A 82 -17.48 5.17 9.20
CA ILE A 82 -17.33 5.88 7.91
C ILE A 82 -16.25 5.23 7.05
N LEU A 83 -15.08 4.93 7.63
CA LEU A 83 -13.95 4.34 6.91
C LEU A 83 -14.25 2.91 6.44
N ALA A 84 -14.97 2.13 7.25
CA ALA A 84 -15.15 0.72 6.99
C ALA A 84 -16.34 0.39 6.08
N LYS A 85 -17.42 1.17 6.16
CA LYS A 85 -18.63 0.95 5.37
C LYS A 85 -18.38 0.70 3.87
N PRO A 86 -17.63 1.55 3.12
CA PRO A 86 -17.40 1.30 1.71
C PRO A 86 -16.59 0.03 1.45
N ILE A 87 -15.68 -0.34 2.36
CA ILE A 87 -14.89 -1.57 2.26
C ILE A 87 -15.78 -2.80 2.46
N ASP A 88 -16.62 -2.78 3.50
CA ASP A 88 -17.52 -3.86 3.86
C ASP A 88 -18.58 -4.08 2.76
N GLU A 89 -19.13 -3.00 2.20
CA GLU A 89 -20.06 -3.04 1.08
C GLU A 89 -19.40 -3.60 -0.19
N ALA A 90 -18.23 -3.10 -0.55
CA ALA A 90 -17.48 -3.60 -1.71
C ALA A 90 -17.12 -5.08 -1.54
N TYR A 91 -16.72 -5.52 -0.34
CA TYR A 91 -16.41 -6.92 -0.09
C TYR A 91 -17.66 -7.80 -0.20
N SER A 92 -18.73 -7.44 0.53
CA SER A 92 -19.96 -8.25 0.64
C SER A 92 -20.74 -8.34 -0.67
N THR A 93 -20.51 -7.40 -1.59
CA THR A 93 -21.11 -7.40 -2.94
C THR A 93 -20.19 -7.97 -4.01
N ALA A 94 -19.05 -8.58 -3.63
CA ALA A 94 -18.05 -9.08 -4.57
C ALA A 94 -17.56 -7.99 -5.56
N ASN A 95 -17.30 -6.79 -5.03
CA ASN A 95 -16.98 -5.54 -5.73
C ASN A 95 -18.08 -5.17 -6.73
N ALA A 96 -19.31 -4.96 -6.25
CA ALA A 96 -20.49 -4.69 -7.07
C ALA A 96 -20.68 -5.72 -8.21
N GLY A 97 -20.42 -7.00 -7.91
CA GLY A 97 -20.55 -8.13 -8.83
C GLY A 97 -19.41 -8.30 -9.84
N THR A 98 -18.43 -7.38 -9.89
CA THR A 98 -17.27 -7.46 -10.78
C THR A 98 -16.50 -8.77 -10.59
N GLU A 99 -16.38 -9.24 -9.35
CA GLU A 99 -15.68 -10.50 -9.08
C GLU A 99 -16.47 -11.73 -9.50
N TYR A 100 -17.80 -11.69 -9.49
CA TYR A 100 -18.60 -12.78 -10.06
C TYR A 100 -18.30 -12.95 -11.54
N PHE A 101 -18.37 -11.85 -12.29
CA PHE A 101 -18.06 -11.84 -13.72
C PHE A 101 -16.64 -12.35 -14.01
N ARG A 102 -15.62 -11.83 -13.32
CA ARG A 102 -14.22 -12.22 -13.53
C ARG A 102 -13.95 -13.67 -13.21
N GLN A 103 -14.42 -14.15 -12.06
CA GLN A 103 -14.17 -15.55 -11.66
C GLN A 103 -14.95 -16.52 -12.54
N GLU A 104 -16.14 -16.14 -13.01
CA GLU A 104 -16.90 -16.96 -13.94
C GLU A 104 -16.24 -17.02 -15.33
N ARG A 105 -15.66 -15.93 -15.85
CA ARG A 105 -14.85 -15.97 -17.09
C ARG A 105 -13.70 -16.98 -16.98
N VAL A 106 -13.00 -16.98 -15.85
CA VAL A 106 -11.94 -17.96 -15.58
C VAL A 106 -12.51 -19.38 -15.51
N ALA A 107 -13.62 -19.56 -14.80
CA ALA A 107 -14.28 -20.86 -14.67
C ALA A 107 -14.72 -21.42 -16.03
N ARG A 108 -15.36 -20.63 -16.89
CA ARG A 108 -15.78 -21.03 -18.25
C ARG A 108 -14.61 -21.54 -19.08
N ILE A 109 -13.46 -20.87 -19.03
CA ILE A 109 -12.25 -21.32 -19.73
C ILE A 109 -11.76 -22.64 -19.12
N GLN A 110 -11.75 -22.77 -17.80
CA GLN A 110 -11.23 -23.95 -17.11
C GLN A 110 -12.13 -25.19 -17.26
N ARG A 111 -13.46 -25.03 -17.33
CA ARG A 111 -14.41 -26.14 -17.54
C ARG A 111 -14.12 -26.90 -18.85
N LYS A 112 -13.61 -26.22 -19.90
CA LYS A 112 -13.24 -26.83 -21.19
C LYS A 112 -12.11 -27.86 -21.09
N TYR A 113 -11.30 -27.82 -20.04
CA TYR A 113 -10.18 -28.74 -19.83
C TYR A 113 -10.52 -29.94 -18.94
N HIS A 114 -11.78 -30.09 -18.54
CA HIS A 114 -12.23 -31.16 -17.65
C HIS A 114 -13.44 -31.89 -18.25
N GLY A 115 -13.60 -33.17 -17.92
CA GLY A 115 -14.85 -33.88 -18.17
C GLY A 115 -16.01 -33.24 -17.38
N THR A 116 -17.24 -33.38 -17.87
CA THR A 116 -18.45 -32.71 -17.36
C THR A 116 -18.61 -32.81 -15.84
N GLN A 117 -18.49 -34.02 -15.28
CA GLN A 117 -18.64 -34.26 -13.84
C GLN A 117 -17.54 -33.56 -13.01
N LYS A 118 -16.29 -33.62 -13.47
CA LYS A 118 -15.15 -32.98 -12.82
C LYS A 118 -15.20 -31.45 -12.94
N ALA A 119 -15.75 -30.94 -14.05
CA ALA A 119 -15.96 -29.51 -14.24
C ALA A 119 -17.01 -28.95 -13.26
N LEU A 120 -18.13 -29.66 -13.07
CA LEU A 120 -19.18 -29.30 -12.11
C LEU A 120 -18.67 -29.32 -10.66
N GLU A 121 -17.89 -30.34 -10.28
CA GLU A 121 -17.28 -30.42 -8.95
C GLU A 121 -16.31 -29.26 -8.68
N LEU A 122 -15.45 -28.94 -9.66
CA LEU A 122 -14.38 -27.95 -9.47
C LEU A 122 -14.83 -26.50 -9.63
N TRP A 123 -15.86 -26.24 -10.45
CA TRP A 123 -16.22 -24.89 -10.88
C TRP A 123 -17.73 -24.59 -10.80
N GLY A 124 -18.54 -25.56 -10.38
CA GLY A 124 -20.00 -25.43 -10.37
C GLY A 124 -20.62 -25.36 -11.77
N PRO A 125 -21.96 -25.23 -11.84
CA PRO A 125 -22.65 -24.95 -13.09
C PRO A 125 -22.20 -23.59 -13.64
N GLU A 126 -22.24 -23.45 -14.96
CA GLU A 126 -22.03 -22.16 -15.62
C GLU A 126 -23.15 -21.19 -15.25
N GLN A 127 -22.77 -19.96 -14.94
CA GLN A 127 -23.69 -18.89 -14.53
C GLN A 127 -23.47 -17.68 -15.43
N ASP A 128 -24.52 -16.94 -15.72
CA ASP A 128 -24.44 -15.68 -16.46
C ASP A 128 -24.44 -14.50 -15.48
N TRP A 129 -23.31 -13.81 -15.43
CA TRP A 129 -23.13 -12.57 -14.68
C TRP A 129 -22.93 -11.43 -15.67
N SER A 130 -23.59 -10.29 -15.41
CA SER A 130 -23.45 -9.10 -16.25
C SER A 130 -22.00 -8.62 -16.29
N GLU A 131 -21.57 -8.17 -17.47
CA GLU A 131 -20.28 -7.49 -17.60
C GLU A 131 -20.35 -6.14 -16.89
N PRO A 132 -19.42 -5.84 -15.97
CA PRO A 132 -19.42 -4.56 -15.27
C PRO A 132 -19.09 -3.43 -16.24
N GLU A 133 -19.83 -2.32 -16.15
CA GLU A 133 -19.69 -1.16 -17.04
C GLU A 133 -18.25 -0.62 -17.05
N ASN A 134 -17.56 -0.67 -15.91
CA ASN A 134 -16.19 -0.19 -15.74
C ASN A 134 -15.26 -1.30 -15.20
N GLU A 135 -15.07 -2.40 -15.94
CA GLU A 135 -14.16 -3.49 -15.51
C GLU A 135 -12.75 -3.00 -15.17
N GLN A 136 -12.27 -1.92 -15.80
CA GLN A 136 -10.93 -1.38 -15.58
C GLN A 136 -10.83 -0.43 -14.39
N ASP A 137 -11.94 0.09 -13.89
CA ASP A 137 -11.93 0.90 -12.69
C ASP A 137 -11.79 -0.03 -11.48
N HIS A 138 -10.81 0.27 -10.64
CA HIS A 138 -10.53 -0.48 -9.43
C HIS A 138 -10.56 0.41 -8.19
N SER A 139 -10.90 1.70 -8.36
CA SER A 139 -10.92 2.69 -7.29
C SER A 139 -11.88 2.28 -6.16
N GLU A 140 -13.02 1.68 -6.51
CA GLU A 140 -14.07 1.24 -5.60
C GLU A 140 -13.95 -0.23 -5.15
N ASN A 141 -12.92 -0.96 -5.60
CA ASN A 141 -12.72 -2.33 -5.16
C ASN A 141 -12.28 -2.35 -3.69
N ALA A 142 -12.78 -3.32 -2.92
CA ALA A 142 -12.46 -3.47 -1.50
C ALA A 142 -10.94 -3.48 -1.22
N GLU A 143 -10.14 -4.10 -2.11
CA GLU A 143 -8.67 -4.09 -2.00
C GLU A 143 -8.11 -2.67 -2.12
N MET A 144 -8.57 -1.88 -3.09
CA MET A 144 -8.08 -0.52 -3.30
C MET A 144 -8.54 0.41 -2.17
N LEU A 145 -9.79 0.26 -1.72
CA LEU A 145 -10.32 1.01 -0.58
C LEU A 145 -9.52 0.73 0.70
N LEU A 146 -9.16 -0.54 0.95
CA LEU A 146 -8.25 -0.90 2.03
C LEU A 146 -6.86 -0.28 1.86
N TRP A 147 -6.29 -0.29 0.66
CA TRP A 147 -5.03 0.40 0.39
C TRP A 147 -5.11 1.90 0.67
N ASN A 148 -6.19 2.55 0.23
CA ASN A 148 -6.42 3.96 0.45
C ASN A 148 -6.55 4.29 1.94
N LEU A 149 -7.29 3.49 2.72
CA LEU A 149 -7.34 3.59 4.18
C LEU A 149 -5.94 3.48 4.80
N TRP A 150 -5.14 2.49 4.40
CA TRP A 150 -3.79 2.36 4.96
C TRP A 150 -2.90 3.53 4.55
N TYR A 151 -3.02 4.02 3.32
CA TYR A 151 -2.28 5.19 2.88
C TYR A 151 -2.69 6.45 3.62
N SER A 152 -3.97 6.63 3.95
CA SER A 152 -4.44 7.79 4.71
C SER A 152 -3.92 7.78 6.14
N ILE A 153 -3.95 6.63 6.81
CA ILE A 153 -3.36 6.44 8.15
C ILE A 153 -1.85 6.74 8.11
N LEU A 154 -1.12 6.21 7.14
CA LEU A 154 0.32 6.41 7.02
C LEU A 154 0.69 7.86 6.72
N HIS A 155 -0.12 8.53 5.89
CA HIS A 155 0.08 9.94 5.58
C HIS A 155 -0.15 10.79 6.82
N THR A 156 -1.26 10.55 7.53
CA THR A 156 -1.57 11.21 8.80
C THR A 156 -0.47 11.01 9.83
N ALA A 157 0.04 9.79 9.98
CA ALA A 157 1.13 9.49 10.90
C ALA A 157 2.41 10.32 10.62
N LYS A 158 2.65 10.72 9.38
CA LYS A 158 3.81 11.56 9.01
C LYS A 158 3.61 13.04 9.33
N LYS A 159 2.36 13.48 9.45
CA LYS A 159 2.02 14.86 9.81
C LYS A 159 2.21 15.13 11.30
N ILE A 160 2.12 14.08 12.13
CA ILE A 160 2.30 14.18 13.58
C ILE A 160 3.79 14.39 13.89
N HIS A 161 4.10 15.48 14.60
CA HIS A 161 5.48 15.81 14.99
C HIS A 161 6.06 14.72 15.90
N PHE A 162 7.38 14.51 15.88
CA PHE A 162 8.02 13.37 16.55
C PHE A 162 7.96 13.35 18.10
N THR A 163 7.27 14.30 18.73
CA THR A 163 7.20 14.47 20.18
C THR A 163 5.77 14.54 20.71
N ASP A 164 4.77 14.64 19.83
CA ASP A 164 3.34 14.68 20.18
C ASP A 164 2.77 13.26 20.40
N GLU A 165 3.20 12.61 21.48
CA GLU A 165 2.82 11.22 21.78
C GLU A 165 1.29 11.04 21.88
N ALA A 166 0.57 12.06 22.34
CA ALA A 166 -0.88 12.02 22.49
C ALA A 166 -1.60 11.87 21.14
N GLN A 167 -1.20 12.63 20.12
CA GLN A 167 -1.77 12.48 18.78
C GLN A 167 -1.43 11.14 18.16
N GLN A 168 -0.23 10.62 18.40
CA GLN A 168 0.12 9.30 17.89
C GLN A 168 -0.72 8.19 18.51
N GLU A 169 -0.85 8.17 19.83
CA GLU A 169 -1.65 7.16 20.52
C GLU A 169 -3.10 7.22 20.03
N LYS A 170 -3.62 8.43 19.82
CA LYS A 170 -4.95 8.63 19.24
C LYS A 170 -5.11 8.01 17.85
N LEU A 171 -4.11 8.14 16.98
CA LEU A 171 -4.13 7.48 15.66
C LEU A 171 -4.03 5.95 15.80
N VAL A 172 -3.27 5.45 16.78
CA VAL A 172 -3.19 4.01 17.08
C VAL A 172 -4.55 3.50 17.58
N ASP A 173 -5.26 4.26 18.41
CA ASP A 173 -6.60 3.91 18.90
C ASP A 173 -7.62 3.77 17.76
N LEU A 174 -7.56 4.64 16.75
CA LEU A 174 -8.37 4.49 15.54
C LEU A 174 -8.10 3.15 14.84
N VAL A 175 -6.83 2.79 14.70
CA VAL A 175 -6.42 1.52 14.06
C VAL A 175 -6.83 0.33 14.91
N ARG A 176 -6.72 0.39 16.24
CA ARG A 176 -7.19 -0.67 17.16
C ARG A 176 -8.70 -0.86 17.03
N ALA A 177 -9.46 0.24 17.09
CA ALA A 177 -10.91 0.21 16.98
C ALA A 177 -11.36 -0.35 15.62
N PHE A 178 -10.74 0.09 14.52
CA PHE A 178 -11.02 -0.45 13.19
C PHE A 178 -10.77 -1.96 13.11
N LYS A 179 -9.69 -2.44 13.72
CA LYS A 179 -9.33 -3.87 13.77
C LYS A 179 -10.23 -4.71 14.68
N ALA A 180 -10.78 -4.12 15.74
CA ALA A 180 -11.64 -4.82 16.67
C ALA A 180 -13.03 -5.15 16.08
N ARG A 181 -13.36 -4.55 14.93
CA ARG A 181 -14.63 -4.79 14.23
C ARG A 181 -14.74 -6.26 13.77
N PRO A 182 -15.97 -6.79 13.69
CA PRO A 182 -16.21 -8.06 13.02
C PRO A 182 -15.86 -7.93 11.54
N ASN A 183 -15.45 -9.06 10.94
CA ASN A 183 -15.32 -9.12 9.49
C ASN A 183 -16.71 -8.97 8.84
N PRO A 184 -16.82 -8.30 7.68
CA PRO A 184 -18.03 -8.23 6.89
C PRO A 184 -18.48 -9.62 6.46
N PRO A 185 -19.77 -9.78 6.17
CA PRO A 185 -20.31 -11.03 5.69
C PRO A 185 -19.67 -11.43 4.36
N ASP A 186 -19.58 -12.73 4.16
CA ASP A 186 -19.11 -13.30 2.90
C ASP A 186 -20.06 -12.91 1.75
N PRO A 187 -19.52 -12.67 0.53
CA PRO A 187 -20.36 -12.34 -0.61
C PRO A 187 -21.45 -13.36 -0.90
N VAL A 188 -22.67 -12.88 -1.13
CA VAL A 188 -23.84 -13.71 -1.43
C VAL A 188 -24.34 -13.45 -2.86
N PRO A 189 -24.41 -14.48 -3.74
CA PRO A 189 -24.10 -15.88 -3.48
C PRO A 189 -22.58 -16.15 -3.44
N MET A 190 -22.14 -17.09 -2.61
CA MET A 190 -20.75 -17.55 -2.60
C MET A 190 -20.54 -18.63 -3.68
N THR A 191 -20.23 -18.23 -4.91
CA THR A 191 -20.03 -19.18 -6.03
C THR A 191 -18.75 -20.02 -5.84
N ILE A 192 -18.69 -21.23 -6.40
CA ILE A 192 -17.49 -22.10 -6.33
C ILE A 192 -16.25 -21.39 -6.91
N PRO A 193 -16.31 -20.72 -8.09
CA PRO A 193 -15.18 -19.96 -8.61
C PRO A 193 -14.73 -18.83 -7.68
N LEU A 194 -15.69 -18.09 -7.09
CA LEU A 194 -15.36 -17.02 -6.14
C LEU A 194 -14.71 -17.60 -4.89
N LYS A 195 -15.32 -18.60 -4.25
CA LYS A 195 -14.78 -19.29 -3.09
C LYS A 195 -13.34 -19.79 -3.34
N ARG A 196 -13.06 -20.39 -4.50
CA ARG A 196 -11.71 -20.80 -4.88
C ARG A 196 -10.73 -19.64 -5.00
N LYS A 197 -11.16 -18.47 -5.48
CA LYS A 197 -10.32 -17.26 -5.49
C LYS A 197 -10.02 -16.80 -4.06
N LEU A 198 -11.02 -16.78 -3.19
CA LEU A 198 -10.87 -16.40 -1.78
C LEU A 198 -9.97 -17.40 -1.02
N GLU A 199 -10.04 -18.70 -1.33
CA GLU A 199 -9.27 -19.78 -0.70
C GLU A 199 -7.84 -19.93 -1.26
N LYS A 200 -7.64 -19.72 -2.58
CA LYS A 200 -6.30 -19.76 -3.22
C LYS A 200 -5.51 -18.49 -2.99
N ALA A 201 -6.16 -17.37 -2.70
CA ALA A 201 -5.52 -16.32 -1.92
C ALA A 201 -5.23 -16.94 -0.54
N PRO A 202 -3.97 -17.09 -0.07
CA PRO A 202 -3.66 -17.93 1.09
C PRO A 202 -4.12 -17.34 2.44
N THR A 203 -5.28 -16.69 2.49
CA THR A 203 -5.84 -15.96 3.62
C THR A 203 -7.23 -15.43 3.23
N PRO A 204 -8.27 -15.64 4.05
CA PRO A 204 -9.45 -14.77 4.08
C PRO A 204 -8.97 -13.31 4.07
N TRP A 205 -9.66 -12.42 3.35
CA TRP A 205 -9.22 -11.02 3.16
C TRP A 205 -8.92 -10.31 4.48
N TYR A 206 -9.53 -10.75 5.58
CA TYR A 206 -9.33 -10.28 6.95
C TYR A 206 -8.19 -10.98 7.73
N ARG A 207 -7.77 -12.18 7.35
CA ARG A 207 -6.72 -12.96 8.07
C ARG A 207 -5.28 -12.60 7.69
N ARG A 208 -5.05 -11.74 6.67
CA ARG A 208 -3.71 -11.16 6.42
C ARG A 208 -3.30 -10.10 7.43
N VAL A 209 -4.23 -9.65 8.26
CA VAL A 209 -4.03 -8.60 9.25
C VAL A 209 -4.28 -9.14 10.66
N SER A 210 -3.92 -10.39 10.97
CA SER A 210 -3.69 -10.74 12.38
C SER A 210 -2.52 -9.88 12.89
N PRO A 211 -2.75 -9.03 13.91
CA PRO A 211 -1.73 -8.12 14.41
C PRO A 211 -0.56 -8.90 15.04
N PRO A 212 0.62 -8.29 15.13
CA PRO A 212 1.66 -8.77 16.04
C PRO A 212 1.18 -8.66 17.49
N PRO A 213 1.74 -9.45 18.42
CA PRO A 213 1.34 -9.41 19.84
C PRO A 213 1.48 -8.00 20.43
N ASP A 214 0.62 -7.68 21.41
CA ASP A 214 0.40 -6.33 21.97
C ASP A 214 1.67 -5.63 22.49
N ASN A 215 2.73 -6.39 22.77
CA ASN A 215 4.04 -5.88 23.19
C ASN A 215 4.90 -5.30 22.06
N GLU A 216 4.51 -5.44 20.78
CA GLU A 216 5.19 -4.83 19.63
C GLU A 216 4.57 -3.48 19.18
N ILE A 217 3.47 -3.03 19.79
CA ILE A 217 2.72 -1.82 19.40
C ILE A 217 3.12 -0.58 20.21
N LEU A 218 3.97 -0.72 21.23
CA LEU A 218 4.30 0.37 22.15
C LEU A 218 5.77 0.81 22.00
N SER A 219 6.04 1.84 21.17
CA SER A 219 7.14 2.81 21.35
C SER A 219 7.20 3.86 20.22
N HIS A 220 6.94 5.11 20.59
CA HIS A 220 6.00 5.96 19.85
C HIS A 220 6.45 6.53 18.49
N TYR A 221 7.70 6.85 18.20
CA TYR A 221 8.04 7.49 16.90
C TYR A 221 8.66 6.59 15.83
N VAL A 222 8.99 5.37 16.23
CA VAL A 222 9.43 4.28 15.36
C VAL A 222 8.26 3.33 15.07
N THR A 223 7.21 3.30 15.91
CA THR A 223 6.05 2.41 15.79
C THR A 223 5.22 2.60 14.53
N CYS A 224 4.93 3.83 14.07
CA CYS A 224 4.19 4.03 12.81
C CYS A 224 5.00 3.58 11.57
N ALA A 225 6.32 3.82 11.58
CA ALA A 225 7.22 3.37 10.52
C ALA A 225 7.56 1.86 10.62
N SER A 226 7.46 1.28 11.83
CA SER A 226 7.58 -0.16 12.11
C SER A 226 6.32 -0.93 11.76
N LEU A 227 5.13 -0.40 12.07
CA LEU A 227 3.82 -0.93 11.65
C LEU A 227 3.75 -1.07 10.13
N TRP A 228 4.27 -0.09 9.38
CA TRP A 228 4.38 -0.16 7.92
C TRP A 228 5.28 -1.31 7.44
N THR A 229 6.44 -1.47 8.06
CA THR A 229 7.45 -2.48 7.67
C THR A 229 7.03 -3.90 8.09
N ILE A 230 6.34 -4.02 9.23
CA ILE A 230 5.95 -5.29 9.87
C ILE A 230 4.62 -5.82 9.33
N ILE A 231 3.58 -4.99 9.17
CA ILE A 231 2.24 -5.46 8.77
C ILE A 231 2.13 -5.69 7.25
N ALA A 232 2.66 -4.79 6.41
CA ALA A 232 2.49 -4.88 4.96
C ALA A 232 3.70 -5.54 4.24
N GLY A 233 4.90 -5.42 4.80
CA GLY A 233 6.16 -5.68 4.10
C GLY A 233 6.36 -7.13 3.64
N LYS A 234 6.13 -8.13 4.51
CA LYS A 234 6.44 -9.54 4.20
C LYS A 234 5.47 -10.17 3.20
N GLN A 235 4.17 -9.86 3.29
CA GLN A 235 3.15 -10.51 2.46
C GLN A 235 2.94 -9.85 1.09
N VAL A 236 3.18 -8.54 0.96
CA VAL A 236 3.17 -7.81 -0.32
C VAL A 236 4.41 -8.17 -1.15
N TYR A 237 5.56 -8.33 -0.49
CA TYR A 237 6.83 -8.71 -1.12
C TYR A 237 6.82 -10.13 -1.72
N ALA A 238 6.18 -11.09 -1.06
CA ALA A 238 6.02 -12.45 -1.59
C ALA A 238 5.22 -12.50 -2.91
N ARG A 239 4.34 -11.51 -3.16
CA ARG A 239 3.57 -11.38 -4.42
C ARG A 239 4.25 -10.49 -5.46
N SER A 240 4.90 -9.39 -5.09
CA SER A 240 5.52 -8.45 -6.06
C SER A 240 6.78 -9.02 -6.73
N ARG A 241 7.54 -9.87 -6.02
CA ARG A 241 8.78 -10.50 -6.52
C ARG A 241 8.58 -11.31 -7.82
N LYS A 242 7.36 -11.78 -8.09
CA LYS A 242 7.04 -12.60 -9.27
C LYS A 242 6.59 -11.82 -10.51
N ARG A 243 6.23 -10.53 -10.44
CA ARG A 243 5.58 -9.86 -11.59
C ARG A 243 6.25 -8.60 -12.15
N TYR A 244 7.11 -7.87 -11.43
CA TYR A 244 7.61 -6.58 -11.95
C TYR A 244 9.08 -6.29 -11.60
N LYS A 245 10.00 -6.74 -12.48
CA LYS A 245 11.46 -6.52 -12.33
C LYS A 245 11.90 -5.04 -12.36
N GLY A 246 11.05 -4.11 -12.84
CA GLY A 246 11.40 -2.68 -12.97
C GLY A 246 11.03 -1.78 -11.78
N ARG A 247 10.05 -2.18 -10.94
CA ARG A 247 9.54 -1.35 -9.82
C ARG A 247 10.37 -1.51 -8.53
N ALA A 248 11.16 -2.58 -8.44
CA ALA A 248 12.00 -2.94 -7.29
C ALA A 248 13.08 -1.90 -6.93
N ARG A 249 13.57 -1.09 -7.88
CA ARG A 249 14.60 -0.07 -7.60
C ARG A 249 14.09 1.09 -6.75
N TRP A 250 12.89 1.59 -7.01
CA TRP A 250 12.29 2.70 -6.28
C TRP A 250 11.83 2.27 -4.88
N GLU A 251 11.34 1.05 -4.74
CA GLU A 251 11.01 0.46 -3.44
C GLU A 251 12.25 0.20 -2.59
N THR A 252 13.36 -0.21 -3.21
CA THR A 252 14.65 -0.38 -2.53
C THR A 252 15.20 0.96 -2.04
N ALA A 253 15.13 2.02 -2.86
CA ALA A 253 15.58 3.35 -2.48
C ALA A 253 14.78 3.94 -1.30
N ARG A 254 13.45 3.74 -1.27
CA ARG A 254 12.62 4.16 -0.12
C ARG A 254 12.95 3.38 1.16
N ARG A 255 13.22 2.08 1.05
CA ARG A 255 13.62 1.25 2.18
C ARG A 255 15.01 1.65 2.70
N GLU A 256 15.94 1.95 1.80
CA GLU A 256 17.27 2.42 2.17
C GLU A 256 17.21 3.81 2.82
N PHE A 257 16.36 4.71 2.32
CA PHE A 257 16.11 6.01 2.94
C PHE A 257 15.55 5.85 4.37
N ALA A 258 14.52 5.02 4.55
CA ALA A 258 13.96 4.76 5.87
C ALA A 258 14.95 4.06 6.81
N ARG A 259 15.75 3.09 6.32
CA ARG A 259 16.84 2.46 7.07
C ARG A 259 17.84 3.49 7.60
N ARG A 260 18.32 4.38 6.73
CA ARG A 260 19.27 5.45 7.09
C ARG A 260 18.68 6.43 8.09
N ARG A 261 17.38 6.74 7.94
CA ARG A 261 16.68 7.60 8.91
C ARG A 261 16.63 6.92 10.28
N PHE A 262 16.28 5.64 10.36
CA PHE A 262 16.31 4.90 11.62
C PHE A 262 17.72 4.77 12.22
N GLU A 263 18.73 4.60 11.38
CA GLU A 263 20.13 4.60 11.82
C GLU A 263 20.52 5.96 12.42
N ALA A 264 20.12 7.06 11.80
CA ALA A 264 20.34 8.41 12.33
C ALA A 264 19.58 8.64 13.65
N GLU A 265 18.29 8.27 13.73
CA GLU A 265 17.52 8.43 14.97
C GLU A 265 18.03 7.51 16.09
N SER A 266 18.64 6.36 15.76
CA SER A 266 19.28 5.50 16.78
C SER A 266 20.49 6.13 17.45
N GLN A 267 21.09 7.14 16.81
CA GLN A 267 22.25 7.88 17.31
C GLN A 267 21.87 9.24 17.89
N ASN A 268 20.59 9.62 17.85
CA ASN A 268 20.13 10.94 18.28
C ASN A 268 20.02 11.02 19.82
N GLU A 269 20.96 11.72 20.45
CA GLU A 269 21.07 11.84 21.92
C GLU A 269 19.92 12.63 22.57
N GLU A 270 19.14 13.38 21.79
CA GLU A 270 17.95 14.08 22.26
C GLU A 270 16.77 13.13 22.48
N LEU A 271 16.84 11.91 21.95
CA LEU A 271 15.82 10.88 22.12
C LEU A 271 16.12 10.00 23.34
N SER A 272 15.05 9.49 23.95
CA SER A 272 15.17 8.53 25.04
C SER A 272 15.94 7.28 24.57
N LEU A 273 16.64 6.64 25.51
CA LEU A 273 17.44 5.44 25.24
C LEU A 273 16.58 4.34 24.57
N GLU A 274 15.34 4.18 25.03
CA GLU A 274 14.40 3.19 24.50
C GLU A 274 14.01 3.44 23.04
N VAL A 275 13.81 4.71 22.66
CA VAL A 275 13.52 5.11 21.27
C VAL A 275 14.73 4.89 20.37
N ARG A 276 15.93 5.22 20.85
CA ARG A 276 17.18 4.97 20.12
C ARG A 276 17.42 3.49 19.86
N GLU A 277 17.23 2.64 20.87
CA GLU A 277 17.38 1.19 20.73
C GLU A 277 16.36 0.61 19.75
N LEU A 278 15.11 1.09 19.78
CA LEU A 278 14.09 0.64 18.85
C LEU A 278 14.41 1.05 17.42
N ALA A 279 14.85 2.29 17.19
CA ALA A 279 15.30 2.76 15.89
C ALA A 279 16.48 1.92 15.37
N GLY A 280 17.44 1.58 16.23
CA GLY A 280 18.57 0.70 15.89
C GLY A 280 18.13 -0.72 15.50
N ARG A 281 17.18 -1.29 16.23
CA ARG A 281 16.57 -2.60 15.88
C ARG A 281 15.86 -2.54 14.52
N ALA A 282 15.07 -1.50 14.27
CA ALA A 282 14.38 -1.30 13.00
C ALA A 282 15.37 -1.18 11.83
N ALA A 283 16.42 -0.36 11.95
CA ALA A 283 17.47 -0.22 10.94
C ALA A 283 18.15 -1.56 10.63
N LYS A 284 18.49 -2.33 11.67
CA LYS A 284 19.11 -3.66 11.55
C LYS A 284 18.20 -4.66 10.82
N THR A 285 16.92 -4.70 11.16
CA THR A 285 15.92 -5.56 10.49
C THR A 285 15.75 -5.18 9.03
N MET A 286 15.73 -3.88 8.72
CA MET A 286 15.64 -3.39 7.34
C MET A 286 16.85 -3.76 6.49
N ASN A 287 18.04 -3.87 7.08
CA ASN A 287 19.26 -4.25 6.38
C ASN A 287 19.14 -5.64 5.70
N GLY A 288 18.35 -6.56 6.26
CA GLY A 288 18.08 -7.88 5.66
C GLY A 288 17.00 -7.88 4.56
N ILE A 289 16.33 -6.74 4.32
CA ILE A 289 15.19 -6.60 3.39
C ILE A 289 15.50 -5.63 2.24
N VAL A 290 16.47 -4.73 2.44
CA VAL A 290 17.02 -3.89 1.37
C VAL A 290 17.84 -4.76 0.42
N TRP A 291 17.61 -4.60 -0.89
CA TRP A 291 18.37 -5.33 -1.91
C TRP A 291 19.84 -4.93 -1.82
N GLN A 292 20.68 -5.80 -1.26
CA GLN A 292 22.12 -5.69 -1.39
C GLN A 292 22.46 -6.08 -2.82
N LYS A 293 23.17 -5.19 -3.51
CA LYS A 293 23.79 -5.52 -4.79
C LYS A 293 24.73 -6.69 -4.48
N GLN A 294 24.43 -7.89 -5.00
CA GLN A 294 25.43 -8.95 -5.00
C GLN A 294 26.61 -8.35 -5.77
N GLU A 295 27.71 -8.12 -5.05
CA GLU A 295 29.00 -7.97 -5.70
C GLU A 295 29.27 -9.33 -6.34
N ASP A 296 29.36 -9.33 -7.67
CA ASP A 296 29.69 -10.52 -8.43
C ASP A 296 31.12 -10.92 -8.06
N GLU A 297 31.26 -11.95 -7.21
CA GLU A 297 32.46 -12.80 -7.14
C GLU A 297 32.43 -13.85 -8.26
#